data_AF-A0AAE3F3J4-F1
#
_entry.id   AF-A0AAE3F3J4-F1
#
_cell.length_a   1.000
_cell.length_b   1.000
_cell.length_c   1.000
_cell.angle_alpha   90.00
_cell.angle_beta   90.00
_cell.angle_gamma   90.00
#
_symmetry.space_group_name_H-M   'P 1'
#
loop_
_entity.id
_entity.type
_entity.pdbx_description
1 polymer ?
#
loop_
_entity_poly.entity_id
_entity_poly.type
_entity_poly.pdbx_seq_one_letter_code
_entity_poly.pdbx_strand_id
1 'polypeptide(L)' 'MRKYNKNTNELEAAVCNCCGKNMKIQNGMLLEGICSVDTTWGYFSGKDLEKHEFDLCEECYDRITLSFAVPPEISEDTEV' A
#
# COMPACT_ATOMS: atom_id res chain seq x y z
N MET A 1 3.82 2.81 -5.50
CA MET A 1 3.60 4.15 -6.12
C MET A 1 2.64 3.99 -7.27
N ARG A 2 1.56 4.77 -7.25
CA ARG A 2 0.45 4.69 -8.20
C ARG A 2 0.55 5.80 -9.24
N LYS A 3 0.24 5.47 -10.49
CA LYS A 3 0.17 6.42 -11.60
C LYS A 3 -1.26 6.48 -12.10
N TYR A 4 -1.83 7.68 -12.10
CA TYR A 4 -3.17 7.95 -12.59
C TYR A 4 -3.12 8.69 -13.94
N ASN A 5 -4.05 8.36 -14.83
CA ASN A 5 -4.27 9.11 -16.05
C ASN A 5 -4.83 10.49 -15.69
N LYS A 6 -4.16 11.56 -16.14
CA LYS A 6 -4.55 12.93 -15.77
C LYS A 6 -5.90 13.39 -16.37
N ASN A 7 -6.35 12.74 -17.44
CA ASN A 7 -7.58 13.11 -18.14
C ASN A 7 -8.78 12.30 -17.65
N THR A 8 -8.61 11.00 -17.41
CA THR A 8 -9.70 10.10 -16.99
C THR A 8 -9.73 9.86 -15.48
N ASN A 9 -8.67 10.23 -14.76
CA ASN A 9 -8.44 9.92 -13.34
C ASN A 9 -8.42 8.41 -13.03
N GLU A 10 -8.25 7.57 -14.04
CA GLU A 10 -8.14 6.12 -13.89
C GLU A 10 -6.72 5.73 -13.48
N LEU A 11 -6.59 4.68 -12.67
CA LEU A 11 -5.29 4.11 -12.33
C LEU A 11 -4.68 3.42 -13.56
N GLU A 12 -3.50 3.83 -13.99
CA GLU A 12 -2.77 3.23 -15.12
C GLU A 12 -1.72 2.21 -14.67
N ALA A 13 -1.06 2.47 -13.54
CA ALA A 13 -0.01 1.62 -13.03
C ALA A 13 0.08 1.69 -11.50
N ALA A 14 0.45 0.58 -10.88
CA ALA A 14 0.82 0.53 -9.47
C ALA A 14 1.97 -0.48 -9.32
N VAL A 15 2.90 -0.16 -8.42
CA VAL A 15 4.12 -0.95 -8.18
C VAL A 15 4.31 -1.17 -6.69
N CYS A 16 4.70 -2.39 -6.31
CA CYS A 16 5.13 -2.72 -4.96
C CYS A 16 6.45 -2.01 -4.66
N ASN A 17 6.47 -1.18 -3.62
CA ASN A 17 7.65 -0.46 -3.17
C ASN A 17 8.72 -1.37 -2.54
N CYS A 18 8.38 -2.60 -2.14
CA CYS A 18 9.34 -3.55 -1.59
C CYS A 18 10.04 -4.40 -2.66
N CYS A 19 9.28 -5.02 -3.58
CA CYS A 19 9.85 -5.96 -4.58
C CYS A 19 9.86 -5.45 -6.02
N GLY A 20 9.25 -4.30 -6.32
CA GLY A 20 9.18 -3.74 -7.68
C GLY A 20 8.16 -4.41 -8.61
N LYS A 21 7.35 -5.36 -8.11
CA LYS A 21 6.29 -6.02 -8.88
C LYS A 21 5.28 -4.99 -9.42
N ASN A 22 4.95 -5.07 -10.70
CA ASN A 22 3.82 -4.34 -11.30
C ASN A 22 2.50 -5.04 -10.94
N MET A 23 1.52 -4.29 -10.46
CA MET A 23 0.21 -4.82 -10.10
C MET A 23 -0.68 -4.99 -11.33
N LYS A 24 -1.56 -6.00 -11.29
CA LYS A 24 -2.59 -6.15 -12.31
C LYS A 24 -3.67 -5.08 -12.15
N ILE A 25 -3.90 -4.35 -13.24
CA ILE A 25 -4.92 -3.31 -13.33
C ILE A 25 -5.79 -3.56 -14.55
N GLN A 26 -7.10 -3.44 -14.38
CA GLN A 26 -8.09 -3.51 -15.46
C GLN A 26 -9.13 -2.42 -15.23
N ASN A 27 -9.41 -1.61 -16.26
CA ASN A 27 -10.38 -0.51 -16.20
C ASN A 27 -10.18 0.43 -14.99
N GLY A 28 -8.92 0.79 -14.70
CA GLY A 28 -8.60 1.66 -13.57
C GLY A 28 -8.71 1.01 -12.18
N MET A 29 -9.02 -0.28 -12.10
CA MET A 29 -9.15 -1.02 -10.84
C MET A 29 -8.01 -2.00 -10.65
N LEU A 30 -7.51 -2.08 -9.41
CA LEU A 30 -6.57 -3.12 -9.01
C LEU A 30 -7.29 -4.46 -8.91
N LEU A 31 -6.69 -5.49 -9.53
CA LEU A 31 -7.20 -6.86 -9.50
C LEU A 31 -6.43 -7.76 -8.52
N GLU A 32 -5.60 -7.19 -7.67
CA GLU A 32 -4.80 -7.89 -6.67
C GLU A 32 -4.81 -7.10 -5.35
N GLY A 33 -4.70 -7.81 -4.23
CA GLY A 33 -4.63 -7.20 -2.90
C GLY A 33 -3.36 -6.37 -2.75
N ILE A 34 -3.52 -5.14 -2.25
CA ILE A 34 -2.40 -4.28 -1.89
C ILE A 34 -2.60 -3.70 -0.50
N CYS A 35 -1.51 -3.61 0.25
CA CYS A 35 -1.45 -2.85 1.48
C CYS A 35 -0.87 -1.47 1.16
N SER A 36 -1.67 -0.42 1.37
CA SER A 36 -1.23 0.96 1.16
C SER A 36 -0.98 1.66 2.48
N VAL A 37 0.18 2.28 2.57
CA VAL A 37 0.55 3.12 3.70
C VAL A 37 0.52 4.56 3.23
N ASP A 38 -0.30 5.37 3.90
CA ASP A 38 -0.27 6.82 3.86
C ASP A 38 -0.19 7.29 5.31
N THR A 39 0.98 7.78 5.72
CA THR A 39 1.21 8.22 7.09
C THR A 39 1.95 9.55 7.13
N THR A 40 1.59 10.37 8.11
CA THR A 40 2.32 11.60 8.44
C THR A 40 2.93 11.42 9.82
N TRP A 41 4.24 11.61 9.90
CA TRP A 41 4.99 11.47 11.13
C TRP A 41 4.87 12.74 11.98
N GLY A 42 4.45 12.57 13.24
CA GLY A 42 4.30 13.68 14.19
C GLY A 42 5.63 14.19 14.73
N TYR A 43 5.59 15.36 15.40
CA TYR A 43 6.72 16.12 15.96
C TYR A 43 7.63 15.40 16.97
N PHE A 44 7.29 14.19 17.40
CA PHE A 44 8.05 13.43 18.39
C PHE A 44 8.71 12.19 17.77
N SER A 45 8.95 12.20 16.46
CA SER A 45 9.48 11.07 15.73
C SER A 45 10.86 11.39 15.15
N GLY A 46 11.67 10.38 14.81
CA GLY A 46 12.90 10.61 14.05
C GLY A 46 12.65 11.04 12.58
N LYS A 47 11.39 11.28 12.19
CA LYS A 47 10.91 11.58 10.84
C LYS A 47 9.96 12.78 10.87
N ASP A 48 10.22 13.73 11.77
CA ASP A 48 9.31 14.84 12.05
C ASP A 48 8.85 15.55 10.78
N LEU A 49 7.53 15.69 10.63
CA LEU A 49 6.85 16.35 9.50
C LEU A 49 7.03 15.67 8.15
N GLU A 50 7.58 14.46 8.09
CA GLU A 50 7.62 13.68 6.87
C GLU A 50 6.27 13.03 6.57
N LYS A 51 5.86 13.03 5.30
CA LYS A 51 4.76 12.20 4.78
C LYS A 51 5.36 11.00 4.05
N HIS A 52 4.98 9.79 4.44
CA HIS A 52 5.42 8.56 3.79
C HIS A 52 4.23 7.90 3.09
N GLU A 53 4.41 7.59 1.80
CA GLU A 53 3.39 6.98 0.97
C GLU A 53 4.00 5.84 0.14
N PHE A 54 3.48 4.63 0.27
CA PHE A 54 3.92 3.47 -0.50
C PHE A 54 2.89 2.35 -0.54
N ASP A 55 3.03 1.44 -1.51
CA ASP A 55 2.19 0.25 -1.67
C ASP A 55 3.03 -1.01 -1.54
N LEU A 56 2.47 -2.04 -0.92
CA LEU A 56 3.03 -3.39 -0.85
C LEU A 56 2.06 -4.38 -1.49
N CYS A 57 2.58 -5.32 -2.29
CA CYS A 57 1.80 -6.51 -2.64
C CYS A 57 1.63 -7.41 -1.42
N GLU A 58 0.61 -8.26 -1.45
CA GLU A 58 0.31 -9.26 -0.40
C GLU A 58 1.55 -10.05 0.02
N GLU A 59 2.31 -10.61 -0.93
CA GLU A 59 3.54 -11.38 -0.65
C GLU A 59 4.61 -10.59 0.13
N CYS A 60 4.68 -9.27 -0.09
CA CYS A 60 5.63 -8.40 0.59
C CYS A 60 5.08 -7.96 1.95
N TYR A 61 3.78 -7.73 2.06
CA TYR A 61 3.11 -7.53 3.33
C TYR A 61 3.38 -8.71 4.25
N ASP A 62 3.10 -9.94 3.80
CA ASP A 62 3.33 -11.17 4.58
C ASP A 62 4.78 -11.29 5.04
N ARG A 63 5.73 -11.08 4.12
CA ARG A 63 7.16 -11.14 4.45
C ARG A 63 7.56 -10.15 5.53
N ILE A 64 7.02 -8.94 5.48
CA ILE A 64 7.33 -7.87 6.43
C ILE A 64 6.66 -8.16 7.78
N THR A 65 5.38 -8.53 7.79
CA THR A 65 4.64 -8.79 9.02
C THR A 65 5.16 -10.02 9.77
N LEU A 66 5.75 -11.00 9.08
CA LEU A 66 6.47 -12.12 9.69
C LEU A 66 7.65 -11.67 10.58
N SER A 67 8.22 -10.49 10.34
CA SER A 67 9.32 -9.94 11.13
C SER A 67 8.85 -9.09 12.32
N PHE A 68 7.54 -8.89 12.50
CA PHE A 68 7.03 -8.07 13.59
C PHE A 68 7.15 -8.80 14.92
N ALA A 69 7.57 -8.06 15.97
CA ALA A 69 7.53 -8.57 17.33
C ALA A 69 6.10 -8.80 17.83
N VAL A 70 5.15 -7.99 17.35
CA VAL A 70 3.72 -8.11 17.60
C VAL A 70 3.03 -8.25 16.24
N PRO A 71 2.30 -9.35 15.97
CA PRO A 71 1.64 -9.57 14.68
C PRO A 71 0.54 -8.52 14.44
N PRO A 72 0.13 -8.32 13.18
CA PRO A 72 -1.04 -7.50 12.88
C PRO A 72 -2.30 -8.08 13.54
N GLU A 73 -3.17 -7.21 14.03
CA GLU A 73 -4.52 -7.57 14.45
C GLU A 73 -5.38 -7.86 13.19
N ILE A 74 -6.11 -8.97 13.20
CA ILE A 74 -6.92 -9.42 12.05
C ILE A 74 -8.38 -9.51 12.51
N SER A 75 -9.26 -8.79 11.81
CA SER A 75 -10.70 -8.84 12.00
C SER A 75 -11.40 -9.01 10.64
N GLU A 76 -12.54 -9.69 10.64
CA GLU A 76 -13.39 -9.81 9.45
C GLU A 76 -14.41 -8.67 9.41
N ASP A 77 -14.35 -7.84 8.38
CA ASP A 77 -15.44 -6.92 8.06
C ASP A 77 -16.45 -7.67 7.19
N THR A 78 -17.68 -7.80 7.68
CA THR A 78 -18.80 -8.27 6.86
C THR A 78 -19.41 -7.09 6.12
N GLU A 79 -19.50 -7.18 4.78
CA GLU A 79 -20.32 -6.25 4.01
C GLU A 79 -21.78 -6.32 4.54
N VAL A 80 -22.34 -5.16 4.92
CA VAL A 80 -23.75 -4.99 5.31
C VAL A 80 -24.65 -4.78 4.11
#